data_AF-A0A7S0X2V4-F1
#
_entry.id   AF-A0A7S0X2V4-F1
#
_cell.length_a   1.000
_cell.length_b   1.000
_cell.length_c   1.000
_cell.angle_alpha   90.00
_cell.angle_beta   90.00
_cell.angle_gamma   90.00
#
_symmetry.space_group_name_H-M   'P 1'
#
loop_
_entity.id
_entity.type
_entity.pdbx_description
1 polymer ?
#
loop_
_entity_poly.entity_id
_entity_poly.type
_entity_poly.pdbx_seq_one_letter_code
_entity_poly.pdbx_strand_id
1 'polypeptide(L)'
;MAACDPKNTKYTYNYSPTSDAVTVHWFIGPNADGTKTITAGTFVTDGGRDWTVKVDADYSTGNVVAQSKLYYGFQATHMGISYTSPIGHFRAIDSKNTFAELTYATVSCSNWGFGMFNAYDTLSKIEELDFYVHAGDNIYEYKDLRYPDDHMKVRTQITDPPHEIASLDDYRRRYRLYRNDASMQALGAHAPLISIADDHEYTNNAWLTGAENHQGHGKHSNPKNDGAGYDTTPYPEGDYYERMHFAMKAFFEYMPIRELDTSAMDAIKATVKSGPKVPQNYPGSPASEVTDDLRGWLAGQTRSFDFGGLVTVMTTEG
;
A
#
# COMPACT_ATOMS: atom_id res chain seq x y z
N MET A 1 2.66 7.05 -6.88
CA MET A 1 3.20 6.29 -8.03
C MET A 1 4.62 5.85 -7.70
N ALA A 2 4.82 4.57 -7.38
CA ALA A 2 5.93 4.08 -6.56
C ALA A 2 7.18 3.71 -7.39
N ALA A 3 8.32 4.37 -7.11
CA ALA A 3 9.63 3.91 -7.58
C ALA A 3 10.43 3.36 -6.39
N CYS A 4 11.03 2.17 -6.52
CA CYS A 4 12.01 1.58 -5.60
C CYS A 4 13.18 1.04 -6.41
N ASP A 5 14.40 1.28 -5.92
CA ASP A 5 15.68 0.91 -6.54
C ASP A 5 15.91 -0.63 -6.49
N PRO A 6 16.26 -1.29 -7.61
CA PRO A 6 16.45 -2.73 -7.65
C PRO A 6 17.89 -3.14 -7.34
N LYS A 7 18.22 -3.47 -6.08
CA LYS A 7 19.41 -4.31 -5.78
C LYS A 7 19.16 -5.37 -4.71
N ASN A 8 19.34 -6.61 -5.16
CA ASN A 8 19.49 -7.83 -4.35
C ASN A 8 20.36 -7.59 -3.11
N THR A 9 19.79 -7.72 -1.92
CA THR A 9 20.56 -8.24 -0.78
C THR A 9 19.65 -9.00 0.17
N LYS A 10 19.97 -10.29 0.39
CA LYS A 10 19.32 -11.13 1.38
C LYS A 10 19.80 -10.70 2.76
N TYR A 11 18.92 -10.16 3.60
CA TYR A 11 19.20 -10.01 5.03
C TYR A 11 18.02 -10.44 5.89
N THR A 12 18.37 -11.16 6.94
CA THR A 12 17.49 -11.59 8.03
C THR A 12 17.33 -10.40 8.97
N TYR A 13 16.12 -9.86 9.08
CA TYR A 13 15.87 -8.69 9.93
C TYR A 13 15.42 -9.09 11.33
N ASN A 14 16.26 -8.78 12.32
CA ASN A 14 15.83 -8.60 13.70
C ASN A 14 15.26 -7.17 13.80
N TYR A 15 13.97 -7.06 14.13
CA TYR A 15 13.28 -5.80 14.38
C TYR A 15 14.05 -4.96 15.42
N SER A 16 14.68 -3.89 14.96
CA SER A 16 15.08 -2.76 15.80
C SER A 16 14.44 -1.53 15.15
N PRO A 17 13.49 -0.86 15.80
CA PRO A 17 12.86 0.34 15.25
C PRO A 17 13.88 1.46 15.30
N THR A 18 14.72 1.60 14.28
CA THR A 18 15.59 2.76 14.16
C THR A 18 14.71 3.96 13.79
N SER A 19 14.70 4.96 14.67
CA SER A 19 13.91 6.19 14.59
C SER A 19 14.50 7.23 13.62
N ASP A 20 15.37 6.81 12.71
CA ASP A 20 16.20 7.73 11.95
C ASP A 20 15.38 8.30 10.80
N ALA A 21 15.00 9.57 10.97
CA ALA A 21 14.28 10.33 9.99
C ALA A 21 15.16 10.57 8.75
N VAL A 22 14.60 10.28 7.58
CA VAL A 22 15.22 10.52 6.27
C VAL A 22 14.47 11.65 5.58
N THR A 23 15.21 12.67 5.14
CA THR A 23 14.66 13.73 4.30
C THR A 23 14.77 13.31 2.84
N VAL A 24 13.64 13.36 2.14
CA VAL A 24 13.50 13.03 0.73
C VAL A 24 13.09 14.27 -0.04
N HIS A 25 13.91 14.69 -0.99
CA HIS A 25 13.60 15.74 -1.96
C HIS A 25 12.80 15.15 -3.10
N TRP A 26 11.86 15.91 -3.63
CA TRP A 26 11.04 15.49 -4.77
C TRP A 26 10.80 16.64 -5.74
N PHE A 27 10.52 16.31 -7.00
CA PHE A 27 10.17 17.28 -8.02
C PHE A 27 9.07 16.73 -8.95
N ILE A 28 8.34 17.65 -9.59
CA ILE A 28 7.48 17.42 -10.76
C ILE A 28 7.81 18.48 -11.81
N GLY A 29 7.99 18.09 -13.06
CA GLY A 29 8.27 19.02 -14.15
C GLY A 29 8.19 18.39 -15.54
N PRO A 30 8.35 19.18 -16.61
CA PRO A 30 8.29 18.69 -17.99
C PRO A 30 9.56 17.96 -18.43
N ASN A 31 10.65 18.02 -17.66
CA ASN A 31 11.93 17.42 -18.01
C ASN A 31 12.30 16.29 -17.04
N ALA A 32 12.70 15.15 -17.59
CA ALA A 32 13.10 13.96 -16.84
C ALA A 32 14.35 14.16 -15.96
N ASP A 33 15.21 15.12 -16.30
CA ASP A 33 16.42 15.46 -15.54
C ASP A 33 16.15 16.36 -14.32
N GLY A 34 14.88 16.71 -14.07
CA GLY A 34 14.49 17.58 -12.97
C GLY A 34 14.68 19.07 -13.24
N THR A 35 15.13 19.47 -14.42
CA THR A 35 15.18 20.88 -14.80
C THR A 35 13.79 21.43 -15.12
N LYS A 36 13.59 22.76 -14.99
CA LYS A 36 12.29 23.43 -15.21
C LYS A 36 11.15 22.85 -14.35
N THR A 37 11.44 22.54 -13.11
CA THR A 37 10.47 22.07 -12.13
C THR A 37 9.24 22.98 -12.05
N ILE A 38 8.05 22.38 -12.08
CA ILE A 38 6.77 23.06 -11.81
C ILE A 38 6.58 23.19 -10.31
N THR A 39 6.78 22.08 -9.58
CA THR A 39 6.66 22.03 -8.13
C THR A 39 7.67 21.05 -7.56
N ALA A 40 8.22 21.36 -6.39
CA ALA A 40 9.20 20.55 -5.68
C ALA A 40 9.09 20.81 -4.19
N GLY A 41 9.65 19.89 -3.40
CA GLY A 41 9.69 20.05 -1.96
C GLY A 41 10.51 18.97 -1.29
N THR A 42 10.28 18.86 0.01
CA THR A 42 10.83 17.80 0.85
C THR A 42 9.71 17.04 1.54
N PHE A 43 9.99 15.79 1.88
CA PHE A 43 9.17 14.93 2.71
C PHE A 43 10.08 14.25 3.73
N VAL A 44 9.68 14.20 4.99
CA VAL A 44 10.42 13.49 6.03
C VAL A 44 9.72 12.16 6.30
N THR A 45 10.47 11.07 6.23
CA THR A 45 9.98 9.71 6.48
C THR A 45 10.83 8.98 7.51
N ASP A 46 10.28 7.95 8.15
CA ASP A 46 10.93 7.18 9.21
C ASP A 46 10.33 5.76 9.31
N GLY A 47 10.83 4.95 10.26
CA GLY A 47 10.35 3.59 10.49
C GLY A 47 8.91 3.47 10.97
N GLY A 48 8.30 4.55 11.45
CA GLY A 48 6.89 4.60 11.84
C GLY A 48 5.93 4.35 10.68
N ARG A 49 6.37 4.68 9.46
CA ARG A 49 5.66 4.47 8.18
C ARG A 49 6.44 3.66 7.14
N ASP A 50 7.39 2.88 7.63
CA ASP A 50 8.22 2.01 6.80
C ASP A 50 9.06 2.74 5.74
N TRP A 51 9.49 3.97 6.07
CA TRP A 51 10.21 4.87 5.17
C TRP A 51 9.50 5.13 3.83
N THR A 52 8.18 4.87 3.75
CA THR A 52 7.39 5.19 2.57
C THR A 52 7.24 6.70 2.40
N VAL A 53 7.20 7.18 1.16
CA VAL A 53 7.04 8.60 0.83
C VAL A 53 5.75 8.75 0.03
N LYS A 54 4.89 9.67 0.44
CA LYS A 54 3.67 10.04 -0.30
C LYS A 54 3.53 11.55 -0.31
N VAL A 55 3.57 12.13 -1.51
CA VAL A 55 3.48 13.58 -1.70
C VAL A 55 2.20 13.88 -2.45
N ASP A 56 1.30 14.66 -1.83
CA ASP A 56 0.18 15.31 -2.51
C ASP A 56 0.70 16.60 -3.14
N ALA A 57 1.13 16.52 -4.40
CA ALA A 57 1.80 17.61 -5.08
C ALA A 57 0.83 18.35 -6.01
N ASP A 58 0.63 19.63 -5.73
CA ASP A 58 -0.11 20.52 -6.63
C ASP A 58 0.79 21.03 -7.76
N TYR A 59 0.53 20.56 -8.98
CA TYR A 59 1.19 21.01 -10.22
C TYR A 59 0.29 21.90 -11.08
N SER A 60 -0.93 22.24 -10.62
CA SER A 60 -1.93 23.00 -11.39
C SER A 60 -1.48 24.43 -11.72
N THR A 61 -0.52 24.96 -10.96
CA THR A 61 0.08 26.29 -11.16
C THR A 61 1.01 26.38 -12.38
N GLY A 62 1.42 25.24 -12.96
CA GLY A 62 2.47 25.16 -13.98
C GLY A 62 2.08 25.54 -15.41
N ASN A 63 0.87 26.07 -15.67
CA ASN A 63 0.31 26.22 -17.03
C ASN A 63 0.43 24.92 -17.84
N VAL A 64 -0.04 23.82 -17.24
CA VAL A 64 0.09 22.47 -17.79
C VAL A 64 -0.94 22.22 -18.89
N VAL A 65 -0.47 21.68 -20.01
CA VAL A 65 -1.32 21.26 -21.12
C VAL A 65 -1.92 19.89 -20.78
N ALA A 66 -3.22 19.72 -20.99
CA ALA A 66 -3.91 18.45 -20.78
C ALA A 66 -3.21 17.32 -21.55
N GLN A 67 -3.05 16.19 -20.89
CA GLN A 67 -2.42 14.97 -21.38
C GLN A 67 -0.96 15.12 -21.83
N SER A 68 -0.30 16.25 -21.51
CA SER A 68 1.15 16.38 -21.67
C SER A 68 1.88 15.50 -20.64
N LYS A 69 3.06 15.01 -21.03
CA LYS A 69 3.90 14.18 -20.16
C LYS A 69 4.63 15.05 -19.14
N LEU A 70 4.40 14.77 -17.86
CA LEU A 70 5.19 15.32 -16.76
C LEU A 70 5.99 14.20 -16.10
N TYR A 71 7.17 14.56 -15.62
CA TYR A 71 8.12 13.68 -14.94
C TYR A 71 8.17 14.02 -13.46
N TYR A 72 8.48 13.00 -12.66
CA TYR A 72 8.75 13.15 -11.24
C TYR A 72 9.94 12.28 -10.83
N GLY A 73 10.57 12.67 -9.74
CA GLY A 73 11.68 11.91 -9.16
C GLY A 73 11.93 12.30 -7.71
N PHE A 74 12.67 11.43 -7.03
CA PHE A 74 12.98 11.58 -5.61
C PHE A 74 14.47 11.38 -5.37
N GLN A 75 14.97 12.10 -4.37
CA GLN A 75 16.35 11.99 -3.92
C GLN A 75 16.41 12.02 -2.40
N ALA A 76 17.09 11.05 -1.81
CA ALA A 76 17.35 11.00 -0.38
C ALA A 76 18.86 11.00 -0.14
N THR A 77 19.29 11.47 1.03
CA THR A 77 20.65 11.26 1.51
C THR A 77 20.58 10.67 2.91
N HIS A 78 21.15 9.48 3.09
CA HIS A 78 21.23 8.80 4.38
C HIS A 78 22.67 8.37 4.64
N MET A 79 23.18 8.65 5.84
CA MET A 79 24.56 8.36 6.25
C MET A 79 25.64 8.86 5.26
N GLY A 80 25.40 9.98 4.57
CA GLY A 80 26.31 10.54 3.57
C GLY A 80 26.28 9.85 2.20
N ILE A 81 25.37 8.90 1.99
CA ILE A 81 25.13 8.24 0.70
C ILE A 81 23.89 8.85 0.07
N SER A 82 23.98 9.26 -1.19
CA SER A 82 22.84 9.77 -1.95
C SER A 82 22.17 8.65 -2.74
N TYR A 83 20.84 8.58 -2.62
CA TYR A 83 19.96 7.65 -3.30
C TYR A 83 19.02 8.42 -4.20
N THR A 84 18.83 7.96 -5.43
CA THR A 84 17.92 8.58 -6.40
C THR A 84 16.96 7.52 -6.89
N SER A 85 15.67 7.85 -6.93
CA SER A 85 14.67 6.94 -7.50
C SER A 85 14.82 6.84 -9.02
N PRO A 86 14.30 5.76 -9.64
CA PRO A 86 13.87 5.86 -11.04
C PRO A 86 13.02 7.11 -11.29
N ILE A 87 13.16 7.70 -12.47
CA ILE A 87 12.29 8.80 -12.92
C ILE A 87 10.98 8.18 -13.41
N GLY A 88 9.88 8.62 -12.84
CA GLY A 88 8.56 8.29 -13.34
C GLY A 88 7.98 9.43 -14.16
N HIS A 89 6.93 9.14 -14.90
CA HIS A 89 6.11 10.11 -15.59
C HIS A 89 4.63 9.77 -15.49
N PHE A 90 3.80 10.73 -15.84
CA PHE A 90 2.36 10.58 -15.99
C PHE A 90 1.84 11.57 -17.04
N ARG A 91 0.65 11.31 -17.56
CA ARG A 91 -0.08 12.25 -18.43
C ARG A 91 -0.87 13.20 -17.54
N ALA A 92 -0.58 14.48 -17.67
CA ALA A 92 -1.09 15.48 -16.76
C ALA A 92 -2.53 15.87 -17.04
N ILE A 93 -3.19 16.35 -15.99
CA ILE A 93 -4.54 16.88 -16.07
C ILE A 93 -4.41 18.39 -16.00
N ASP A 94 -5.08 19.10 -16.91
CA ASP A 94 -5.03 20.56 -16.87
C ASP A 94 -5.90 21.12 -15.73
N SER A 95 -5.72 22.40 -15.42
CA SER A 95 -6.50 23.11 -14.39
C SER A 95 -8.01 23.13 -14.61
N LYS A 96 -8.47 22.71 -15.80
CA LYS A 96 -9.88 22.65 -16.19
C LYS A 96 -10.43 21.23 -16.17
N ASN A 97 -9.61 20.24 -15.77
CA ASN A 97 -9.94 18.81 -15.81
C ASN A 97 -10.42 18.34 -17.19
N THR A 98 -9.79 18.84 -18.26
CA THR A 98 -10.14 18.47 -19.64
C THR A 98 -9.30 17.31 -20.15
N PHE A 99 -9.93 16.48 -20.98
CA PHE A 99 -9.33 15.35 -21.68
C PHE A 99 -9.91 15.29 -23.09
N ALA A 100 -9.08 15.02 -24.10
CA ALA A 100 -9.59 14.77 -25.45
C ALA A 100 -10.11 13.33 -25.57
N GLU A 101 -9.38 12.39 -24.98
CA GLU A 101 -9.67 10.96 -24.88
C GLU A 101 -9.07 10.44 -23.57
N LEU A 102 -9.59 9.32 -23.06
CA LEU A 102 -9.07 8.68 -21.85
C LEU A 102 -8.74 7.21 -22.15
N THR A 103 -7.48 6.84 -21.97
CA THR A 103 -7.00 5.46 -22.05
C THR A 103 -6.64 4.98 -20.65
N TYR A 104 -7.29 3.92 -20.18
CA TYR A 104 -6.98 3.30 -18.90
C TYR A 104 -6.96 1.78 -18.99
N ALA A 105 -6.30 1.16 -18.01
CA ALA A 105 -6.26 -0.29 -17.86
C ALA A 105 -6.83 -0.71 -16.50
N THR A 106 -7.32 -1.95 -16.41
CA THR A 106 -7.77 -2.55 -15.15
C THR A 106 -7.03 -3.86 -14.91
N VAL A 107 -6.53 -4.05 -13.70
CA VAL A 107 -5.86 -5.28 -13.24
C VAL A 107 -6.41 -5.69 -11.87
N SER A 108 -6.28 -6.96 -11.52
CA SER A 108 -6.63 -7.51 -10.20
C SER A 108 -5.90 -8.83 -9.98
N CYS A 109 -5.97 -9.37 -8.77
CA CYS A 109 -5.52 -10.73 -8.45
C CYS A 109 -4.06 -11.00 -8.82
N SER A 110 -3.17 -10.13 -8.34
CA SER A 110 -1.77 -10.07 -8.76
C SER A 110 -0.88 -11.01 -7.96
N ASN A 111 -1.27 -12.27 -7.79
CA ASN A 111 -0.53 -13.19 -6.92
C ASN A 111 0.90 -13.44 -7.43
N TRP A 112 1.88 -13.07 -6.59
CA TRP A 112 3.30 -13.15 -6.88
C TRP A 112 3.78 -14.55 -7.26
N GLY A 113 3.26 -15.59 -6.59
CA GLY A 113 3.76 -16.95 -6.76
C GLY A 113 3.35 -17.59 -8.09
N PHE A 114 2.21 -17.20 -8.66
CA PHE A 114 1.64 -17.81 -9.87
C PHE A 114 2.31 -17.39 -11.17
N GLY A 115 3.14 -16.35 -11.16
CA GLY A 115 3.75 -15.92 -12.41
C GLY A 115 4.61 -14.67 -12.34
N MET A 116 5.20 -14.38 -13.50
CA MET A 116 5.82 -13.09 -13.78
C MET A 116 4.73 -12.09 -14.14
N PHE A 117 4.91 -10.83 -13.75
CA PHE A 117 3.96 -9.76 -14.00
C PHE A 117 4.07 -9.20 -15.43
N ASN A 118 4.01 -10.10 -16.44
CA ASN A 118 4.12 -9.75 -17.86
C ASN A 118 2.98 -8.82 -18.33
N ALA A 119 1.81 -8.91 -17.71
CA ALA A 119 0.70 -7.99 -17.96
C ALA A 119 1.09 -6.56 -17.58
N TYR A 120 1.76 -6.36 -16.44
CA TYR A 120 2.26 -5.06 -16.01
C TYR A 120 3.31 -4.51 -16.97
N ASP A 121 4.25 -5.35 -17.42
CA ASP A 121 5.25 -4.96 -18.44
C ASP A 121 4.57 -4.54 -19.75
N THR A 122 3.56 -5.28 -20.20
CA THR A 122 2.78 -4.94 -21.39
C THR A 122 2.09 -3.59 -21.25
N LEU A 123 1.43 -3.35 -20.12
CA LEU A 123 0.77 -2.08 -19.83
C LEU A 123 1.76 -0.91 -19.74
N SER A 124 2.95 -1.13 -19.20
CA SER A 124 3.99 -0.09 -19.09
C SER A 124 4.50 0.43 -20.44
N LYS A 125 4.21 -0.29 -21.53
CA LYS A 125 4.60 0.07 -22.91
C LYS A 125 3.53 0.84 -23.67
N ILE A 126 2.34 1.03 -23.08
CA ILE A 126 1.25 1.78 -23.71
C ILE A 126 1.48 3.28 -23.49
N GLU A 127 2.07 3.98 -24.46
CA GLU A 127 2.47 5.39 -24.33
C GLU A 127 1.33 6.33 -23.91
N GLU A 128 0.11 6.05 -24.38
CA GLU A 128 -1.08 6.86 -24.14
C GLU A 128 -1.85 6.47 -22.87
N LEU A 129 -1.34 5.54 -22.04
CA LEU A 129 -2.01 5.12 -20.80
C LEU A 129 -2.07 6.28 -19.80
N ASP A 130 -3.28 6.80 -19.53
CA ASP A 130 -3.49 7.93 -18.62
C ASP A 130 -3.46 7.49 -17.15
N PHE A 131 -3.97 6.29 -16.83
CA PHE A 131 -3.87 5.65 -15.50
C PHE A 131 -4.23 4.16 -15.58
N TYR A 132 -4.02 3.43 -14.49
CA TYR A 132 -4.54 2.07 -14.32
C TYR A 132 -5.23 1.89 -12.98
N VAL A 133 -6.24 1.02 -12.96
CA VAL A 133 -6.99 0.66 -11.76
C VAL A 133 -6.58 -0.73 -11.31
N HIS A 134 -6.21 -0.89 -10.04
CA HIS A 134 -6.08 -2.19 -9.40
C HIS A 134 -7.33 -2.46 -8.55
N ALA A 135 -8.13 -3.45 -8.96
CA ALA A 135 -9.43 -3.74 -8.38
C ALA A 135 -9.36 -4.71 -7.19
N GLY A 136 -8.32 -4.60 -6.36
CA GLY A 136 -8.08 -5.51 -5.22
C GLY A 136 -7.16 -6.69 -5.52
N ASP A 137 -6.71 -7.36 -4.45
CA ASP A 137 -5.69 -8.43 -4.46
C ASP A 137 -4.33 -7.97 -5.00
N ASN A 138 -3.86 -6.81 -4.52
CA ASN A 138 -2.52 -6.29 -4.76
C ASN A 138 -1.44 -7.16 -4.12
N ILE A 139 -1.79 -7.85 -3.03
CA ILE A 139 -0.99 -8.85 -2.33
C ILE A 139 -1.88 -10.06 -2.02
N TYR A 140 -1.24 -11.17 -1.66
CA TYR A 140 -1.90 -12.31 -1.03
C TYR A 140 -1.24 -12.52 0.33
N GLU A 141 -2.00 -12.98 1.32
CA GLU A 141 -1.63 -13.08 2.72
C GLU A 141 -1.01 -14.44 3.10
N TYR A 142 -1.20 -15.42 2.23
CA TYR A 142 -0.88 -16.81 2.46
C TYR A 142 0.58 -17.10 2.86
N LYS A 143 0.79 -18.21 3.56
CA LYS A 143 2.10 -18.87 3.71
C LYS A 143 2.63 -19.46 2.40
N ASP A 144 3.93 -19.76 2.37
CA ASP A 144 4.58 -20.43 1.25
C ASP A 144 3.87 -21.73 0.86
N LEU A 145 3.77 -21.97 -0.45
CA LEU A 145 3.21 -23.18 -1.06
C LEU A 145 1.74 -23.47 -0.73
N ARG A 146 1.02 -22.51 -0.11
CA ARG A 146 -0.44 -22.60 0.07
C ARG A 146 -1.16 -22.22 -1.22
N TYR A 147 -0.78 -21.10 -1.82
CA TYR A 147 -1.40 -20.58 -3.05
C TYR A 147 -0.43 -19.62 -3.77
N PRO A 148 0.36 -20.09 -4.75
CA PRO A 148 0.31 -21.43 -5.39
C PRO A 148 0.89 -22.55 -4.54
N ASP A 149 0.57 -23.80 -4.89
CA ASP A 149 1.28 -24.99 -4.42
C ASP A 149 2.59 -25.24 -5.20
N ASP A 150 3.31 -26.33 -4.86
CA ASP A 150 4.60 -26.66 -5.49
C ASP A 150 4.52 -26.95 -6.99
N HIS A 151 3.36 -27.37 -7.49
CA HIS A 151 3.16 -27.69 -8.91
C HIS A 151 2.79 -26.46 -9.74
N MET A 152 2.21 -25.44 -9.11
CA MET A 152 1.75 -24.22 -9.78
C MET A 152 2.74 -23.05 -9.67
N LYS A 153 3.72 -23.15 -8.76
CA LYS A 153 4.65 -22.05 -8.50
C LYS A 153 5.57 -21.77 -9.70
N VAL A 154 5.77 -20.49 -9.98
CA VAL A 154 6.67 -20.03 -11.06
C VAL A 154 7.96 -19.42 -10.50
N ARG A 155 7.89 -18.79 -9.32
CA ARG A 155 9.03 -18.12 -8.69
C ARG A 155 9.76 -19.04 -7.72
N THR A 156 11.02 -18.70 -7.40
CA THR A 156 11.79 -19.44 -6.38
C THR A 156 11.46 -18.96 -4.97
N GLN A 157 11.32 -17.64 -4.78
CA GLN A 157 10.75 -17.05 -3.58
C GLN A 157 9.26 -16.82 -3.83
N ILE A 158 8.39 -17.47 -3.04
CA ILE A 158 6.93 -17.40 -3.20
C ILE A 158 6.34 -16.35 -2.28
N THR A 159 6.82 -16.26 -1.05
CA THR A 159 6.38 -15.24 -0.11
C THR A 159 7.54 -14.68 0.73
N ASP A 160 7.28 -13.55 1.37
CA ASP A 160 8.11 -12.96 2.40
C ASP A 160 7.16 -12.21 3.35
N PRO A 161 7.09 -12.59 4.63
CA PRO A 161 7.67 -13.80 5.23
C PRO A 161 7.10 -15.11 4.63
N PRO A 162 7.77 -16.27 4.85
CA PRO A 162 7.33 -17.58 4.34
C PRO A 162 6.08 -18.16 5.05
N HIS A 163 5.51 -17.43 6.01
CA HIS A 163 4.33 -17.80 6.79
C HIS A 163 3.13 -16.89 6.47
N GLU A 164 1.97 -17.24 7.04
CA GLU A 164 0.73 -16.49 6.93
C GLU A 164 0.89 -15.12 7.60
N ILE A 165 0.70 -14.02 6.88
CA ILE A 165 0.96 -12.68 7.42
C ILE A 165 -0.13 -12.25 8.39
N ALA A 166 0.23 -11.89 9.62
CA ALA A 166 -0.76 -11.50 10.63
C ALA A 166 -0.37 -10.22 11.40
N SER A 167 0.91 -9.84 11.39
CA SER A 167 1.41 -8.61 12.03
C SER A 167 1.70 -7.51 11.02
N LEU A 168 1.82 -6.26 11.49
CA LEU A 168 2.21 -5.13 10.64
C LEU A 168 3.53 -5.35 9.89
N ASP A 169 4.54 -5.94 10.55
CA ASP A 169 5.82 -6.26 9.91
C ASP A 169 5.64 -7.28 8.79
N ASP A 170 4.81 -8.31 9.01
CA ASP A 170 4.52 -9.31 7.97
C ASP A 170 3.85 -8.66 6.75
N TYR A 171 2.84 -7.80 6.95
CA TYR A 171 2.20 -7.08 5.84
C TYR A 171 3.17 -6.16 5.10
N ARG A 172 3.99 -5.41 5.83
CA ARG A 172 5.02 -4.54 5.21
C ARG A 172 5.98 -5.36 4.37
N ARG A 173 6.51 -6.46 4.90
CA ARG A 173 7.38 -7.38 4.15
C ARG A 173 6.69 -7.96 2.92
N ARG A 174 5.41 -8.31 3.02
CA ARG A 174 4.63 -8.79 1.88
C ARG A 174 4.49 -7.73 0.79
N TYR A 175 4.18 -6.49 1.16
CA TYR A 175 4.15 -5.41 0.19
C TYR A 175 5.52 -5.14 -0.43
N ARG A 176 6.61 -5.12 0.35
CA ARG A 176 7.98 -4.97 -0.18
C ARG A 176 8.28 -6.02 -1.23
N LEU A 177 7.93 -7.28 -0.98
CA LEU A 177 8.12 -8.37 -1.95
C LEU A 177 7.42 -8.05 -3.28
N TYR A 178 6.12 -7.79 -3.24
CA TYR A 178 5.31 -7.56 -4.44
C TYR A 178 5.79 -6.30 -5.20
N ARG A 179 6.08 -5.24 -4.46
CA ARG A 179 6.53 -3.96 -4.99
C ARG A 179 7.97 -3.95 -5.50
N ASN A 180 8.73 -5.02 -5.24
CA ASN A 180 10.04 -5.21 -5.81
C ASN A 180 10.00 -5.88 -7.21
N ASP A 181 8.82 -6.21 -7.73
CA ASP A 181 8.72 -6.69 -9.12
C ASP A 181 9.02 -5.57 -10.13
N ALA A 182 9.95 -5.85 -11.04
CA ALA A 182 10.40 -4.87 -12.04
C ALA A 182 9.29 -4.41 -12.99
N SER A 183 8.33 -5.28 -13.32
CA SER A 183 7.21 -4.93 -14.21
C SER A 183 6.18 -4.06 -13.48
N MET A 184 5.92 -4.34 -12.20
CA MET A 184 5.10 -3.43 -11.37
C MET A 184 5.76 -2.07 -11.20
N GLN A 185 7.07 -2.03 -10.99
CA GLN A 185 7.84 -0.78 -10.91
C GLN A 185 7.78 -0.01 -12.23
N ALA A 186 7.95 -0.70 -13.37
CA ALA A 186 7.86 -0.08 -14.68
C ALA A 186 6.47 0.53 -14.93
N LEU A 187 5.39 -0.20 -14.63
CA LEU A 187 4.02 0.33 -14.77
C LEU A 187 3.77 1.50 -13.82
N GLY A 188 4.20 1.38 -12.56
CA GLY A 188 4.05 2.44 -11.54
C GLY A 188 4.86 3.71 -11.86
N ALA A 189 6.00 3.57 -12.55
CA ALA A 189 6.77 4.68 -13.08
C ALA A 189 6.14 5.28 -14.34
N HIS A 190 5.30 4.54 -15.07
CA HIS A 190 4.74 4.96 -16.36
C HIS A 190 3.37 5.63 -16.24
N ALA A 191 2.52 5.17 -15.32
CA ALA A 191 1.15 5.66 -15.19
C ALA A 191 0.68 5.73 -13.72
N PRO A 192 -0.24 6.66 -13.40
CA PRO A 192 -0.97 6.71 -12.13
C PRO A 192 -1.70 5.41 -11.79
N LEU A 193 -1.59 4.97 -10.54
CA LEU A 193 -2.38 3.87 -9.98
C LEU A 193 -3.56 4.41 -9.17
N ILE A 194 -4.75 3.92 -9.49
CA ILE A 194 -5.94 3.98 -8.63
C ILE A 194 -6.12 2.60 -8.00
N SER A 195 -5.99 2.47 -6.69
CA SER A 195 -6.05 1.17 -6.01
C SER A 195 -7.18 1.12 -5.02
N ILE A 196 -7.86 -0.03 -4.98
CA ILE A 196 -8.76 -0.43 -3.90
C ILE A 196 -8.24 -1.74 -3.29
N ALA A 197 -8.58 -1.95 -2.03
CA ALA A 197 -8.39 -3.23 -1.36
C ALA A 197 -9.61 -4.13 -1.63
N ASP A 198 -9.36 -5.42 -1.83
CA ASP A 198 -10.32 -6.50 -1.70
C ASP A 198 -9.91 -7.35 -0.46
N ASP A 199 -10.38 -8.58 -0.37
CA ASP A 199 -10.17 -9.44 0.79
C ASP A 199 -8.70 -9.80 1.03
N HIS A 200 -7.90 -10.10 0.01
CA HIS A 200 -6.52 -10.55 0.20
C HIS A 200 -5.53 -9.48 0.68
N GLU A 201 -5.90 -8.20 0.63
CA GLU A 201 -5.19 -7.17 1.39
C GLU A 201 -5.29 -7.39 2.90
N TYR A 202 -6.34 -8.05 3.37
CA TYR A 202 -6.57 -8.44 4.75
C TYR A 202 -6.30 -9.94 4.92
N THR A 203 -7.24 -10.77 4.49
CA THR A 203 -7.21 -12.22 4.48
C THR A 203 -8.43 -12.76 3.73
N ASN A 204 -8.26 -13.89 3.06
CA ASN A 204 -9.23 -14.53 2.17
C ASN A 204 -10.66 -14.51 2.72
N ASN A 205 -11.62 -14.15 1.86
CA ASN A 205 -13.05 -14.04 2.15
C ASN A 205 -13.37 -13.11 3.34
N ALA A 206 -12.59 -12.05 3.54
CA ALA A 206 -12.87 -11.02 4.52
C ALA A 206 -14.24 -10.35 4.30
N TRP A 207 -14.97 -10.18 5.39
CA TRP A 207 -16.25 -9.48 5.46
C TRP A 207 -16.35 -8.68 6.77
N LEU A 208 -17.46 -7.95 6.98
CA LEU A 208 -17.64 -6.99 8.08
C LEU A 208 -17.18 -7.45 9.48
N THR A 209 -17.18 -8.75 9.78
CA THR A 209 -16.86 -9.29 11.11
C THR A 209 -16.01 -10.56 11.08
N GLY A 210 -15.33 -10.88 9.99
CA GLY A 210 -14.48 -12.09 9.93
C GLY A 210 -14.00 -12.43 8.53
N ALA A 211 -13.15 -13.45 8.44
CA ALA A 211 -12.57 -13.97 7.21
C ALA A 211 -12.40 -15.50 7.27
N GLU A 212 -11.82 -16.14 6.25
CA GLU A 212 -11.55 -17.57 6.28
C GLU A 212 -10.36 -17.94 7.18
N ASN A 213 -9.27 -17.17 7.11
CA ASN A 213 -8.02 -17.45 7.83
C ASN A 213 -7.86 -16.45 9.00
N HIS A 214 -8.54 -16.65 10.12
CA HIS A 214 -8.34 -15.84 11.34
C HIS A 214 -8.68 -16.63 12.60
N GLN A 215 -8.17 -16.17 13.75
CA GLN A 215 -8.51 -16.71 15.07
C GLN A 215 -9.55 -15.81 15.78
N GLY A 216 -10.55 -16.41 16.46
CA GLY A 216 -11.55 -15.67 17.24
C GLY A 216 -13.01 -15.85 16.80
N HIS A 217 -13.96 -15.38 17.61
CA HIS A 217 -15.38 -15.79 17.56
C HIS A 217 -16.26 -14.95 16.61
N GLY A 218 -16.92 -15.63 15.67
CA GLY A 218 -18.08 -15.14 14.93
C GLY A 218 -18.82 -16.31 14.26
N LYS A 219 -20.09 -16.15 13.86
CA LYS A 219 -20.86 -17.19 13.12
C LYS A 219 -20.26 -17.59 11.76
N HIS A 220 -19.18 -16.91 11.37
CA HIS A 220 -18.41 -17.11 10.15
C HIS A 220 -17.00 -17.67 10.41
N SER A 221 -16.63 -17.98 11.67
CA SER A 221 -15.46 -18.83 11.91
C SER A 221 -15.72 -20.15 11.22
N ASN A 222 -14.90 -20.49 10.22
CA ASN A 222 -15.09 -21.70 9.43
C ASN A 222 -15.12 -22.92 10.38
N PRO A 223 -16.23 -23.67 10.48
CA PRO A 223 -16.29 -24.89 11.30
C PRO A 223 -15.50 -26.07 10.68
N LYS A 224 -14.77 -25.82 9.60
CA LYS A 224 -13.71 -26.70 9.12
C LYS A 224 -12.34 -26.25 9.61
N ASN A 225 -12.16 -25.02 10.09
CA ASN A 225 -10.94 -24.58 10.78
C ASN A 225 -11.03 -24.76 12.31
N ASP A 226 -12.23 -25.03 12.86
CA ASP A 226 -12.41 -25.46 14.25
C ASP A 226 -12.28 -27.00 14.44
N GLY A 227 -12.21 -27.77 13.34
CA GLY A 227 -12.23 -29.24 13.35
C GLY A 227 -11.36 -29.96 12.30
N ALA A 228 -11.00 -29.34 11.18
CA ALA A 228 -9.85 -29.81 10.39
C ALA A 228 -8.63 -29.20 11.07
N GLY A 229 -7.96 -30.05 11.86
CA GLY A 229 -6.91 -29.72 12.81
C GLY A 229 -6.31 -28.35 12.60
N TYR A 230 -6.49 -27.49 13.62
CA TYR A 230 -5.71 -26.28 13.87
C TYR A 230 -4.45 -26.33 13.03
N ASP A 231 -4.25 -25.39 12.10
CA ASP A 231 -2.95 -25.30 11.46
C ASP A 231 -1.95 -25.14 12.59
N THR A 232 -1.34 -26.26 13.00
CA THR A 232 -0.37 -26.34 14.10
C THR A 232 0.93 -25.68 13.69
N THR A 233 0.89 -24.85 12.64
CA THR A 233 1.92 -23.89 12.36
C THR A 233 2.16 -23.08 13.62
N PRO A 234 3.43 -22.83 13.95
CA PRO A 234 3.80 -22.07 15.14
C PRO A 234 3.38 -20.58 15.07
N TYR A 235 2.65 -20.16 14.04
CA TYR A 235 2.26 -18.78 13.77
C TYR A 235 0.73 -18.65 13.80
N PRO A 236 0.13 -18.05 14.84
CA PRO A 236 -1.31 -17.82 14.89
C PRO A 236 -1.74 -16.84 13.78
N GLU A 237 -2.88 -17.12 13.13
CA GLU A 237 -3.47 -16.28 12.07
C GLU A 237 -4.03 -14.93 12.58
N GLY A 238 -3.94 -14.68 13.90
CA GLY A 238 -4.26 -13.41 14.55
C GLY A 238 -5.75 -13.15 14.76
N ASP A 239 -6.07 -12.18 15.63
CA ASP A 239 -7.43 -11.62 15.74
C ASP A 239 -7.79 -10.86 14.46
N TYR A 240 -9.02 -11.02 13.98
CA TYR A 240 -9.45 -10.42 12.71
C TYR A 240 -9.35 -8.88 12.72
N TYR A 241 -9.73 -8.22 13.80
CA TYR A 241 -9.74 -6.76 13.85
C TYR A 241 -8.33 -6.17 13.97
N GLU A 242 -7.45 -6.83 14.74
CA GLU A 242 -6.02 -6.47 14.78
C GLU A 242 -5.38 -6.67 13.40
N ARG A 243 -5.65 -7.82 12.76
CA ARG A 243 -5.16 -8.13 11.41
C ARG A 243 -5.64 -7.10 10.40
N MET A 244 -6.92 -6.71 10.44
CA MET A 244 -7.45 -5.63 9.58
C MET A 244 -6.74 -4.30 9.80
N HIS A 245 -6.47 -3.94 11.06
CA HIS A 245 -5.76 -2.71 11.38
C HIS A 245 -4.34 -2.70 10.78
N PHE A 246 -3.61 -3.79 10.92
CA PHE A 246 -2.26 -3.94 10.36
C PHE A 246 -2.25 -3.96 8.83
N ALA A 247 -3.14 -4.75 8.23
CA ALA A 247 -3.36 -4.82 6.79
C ALA A 247 -3.58 -3.44 6.19
N MET A 248 -4.50 -2.66 6.77
CA MET A 248 -4.85 -1.36 6.23
C MET A 248 -3.78 -0.31 6.47
N LYS A 249 -3.11 -0.32 7.61
CA LYS A 249 -1.94 0.54 7.81
C LYS A 249 -0.90 0.30 6.71
N ALA A 250 -0.56 -0.96 6.42
CA ALA A 250 0.38 -1.30 5.37
C ALA A 250 -0.16 -0.94 3.97
N PHE A 251 -1.43 -1.21 3.67
CA PHE A 251 -2.04 -0.81 2.40
C PHE A 251 -1.92 0.70 2.17
N PHE A 252 -2.24 1.55 3.14
CA PHE A 252 -2.09 2.99 2.98
C PHE A 252 -0.63 3.44 2.92
N GLU A 253 0.32 2.77 3.58
CA GLU A 253 1.75 3.05 3.44
C GLU A 253 2.24 2.76 2.01
N TYR A 254 1.78 1.67 1.40
CA TYR A 254 2.29 1.14 0.14
C TYR A 254 1.47 1.48 -1.11
N MET A 255 0.27 2.03 -0.95
CA MET A 255 -0.56 2.52 -2.04
C MET A 255 -0.41 4.03 -2.22
N PRO A 256 -0.45 4.52 -3.47
CA PRO A 256 -0.58 5.93 -3.75
C PRO A 256 -2.02 6.38 -3.49
N ILE A 257 -2.39 6.47 -2.21
CA ILE A 257 -3.67 7.03 -1.76
C ILE A 257 -3.38 8.23 -0.87
N ARG A 258 -4.13 9.33 -1.07
CA ARG A 258 -4.00 10.53 -0.26
C ARG A 258 -4.24 10.18 1.20
N GLU A 259 -3.35 10.65 2.06
CA GLU A 259 -3.60 10.59 3.49
C GLU A 259 -4.67 11.61 3.82
N LEU A 260 -5.74 11.19 4.47
CA LEU A 260 -6.70 12.14 5.00
C LEU A 260 -6.06 12.96 6.09
N ASP A 261 -6.44 14.24 6.13
CA ASP A 261 -6.09 15.13 7.22
C ASP A 261 -6.47 14.50 8.56
N THR A 262 -5.44 14.19 9.35
CA THR A 262 -5.56 13.62 10.69
C THR A 262 -6.27 14.55 11.67
N SER A 263 -6.57 15.81 11.32
CA SER A 263 -7.43 16.69 12.12
C SER A 263 -8.83 16.08 12.36
N ALA A 264 -9.36 15.33 11.39
CA ALA A 264 -10.59 14.54 11.57
C ALA A 264 -10.37 13.38 12.56
N MET A 265 -9.16 12.80 12.61
CA MET A 265 -8.79 11.75 13.57
C MET A 265 -8.54 12.30 14.98
N ASP A 266 -8.03 13.52 15.13
CA ASP A 266 -7.87 14.17 16.43
C ASP A 266 -9.21 14.54 17.05
N ALA A 267 -10.21 14.90 16.23
CA ALA A 267 -11.59 15.06 16.68
C ALA A 267 -12.22 13.74 17.16
N ILE A 268 -11.92 12.61 16.51
CA ILE A 268 -12.34 11.27 16.95
C ILE A 268 -11.65 10.90 18.28
N LYS A 269 -10.32 11.07 18.39
CA LYS A 269 -9.57 10.83 19.64
C LYS A 269 -10.00 11.74 20.80
N ALA A 270 -10.38 12.99 20.53
CA ALA A 270 -10.89 13.92 21.54
C ALA A 270 -12.30 13.55 22.04
N THR A 271 -13.12 12.98 21.15
CA THR A 271 -14.44 12.43 21.49
C THR A 271 -14.32 11.18 22.35
N VAL A 272 -13.32 10.32 22.09
CA VAL A 272 -12.98 9.15 22.92
C VAL A 272 -12.53 9.53 24.33
N LYS A 273 -11.74 10.62 24.49
CA LYS A 273 -11.36 11.12 25.82
C LYS A 273 -12.53 11.68 26.66
N SER A 274 -13.68 11.96 26.04
CA SER A 274 -14.83 12.60 26.68
C SER A 274 -16.13 11.77 26.66
N GLY A 275 -16.08 10.52 26.19
CA GLY A 275 -17.22 9.59 26.15
C GLY A 275 -17.73 9.13 27.53
N PRO A 276 -19.00 8.71 27.64
CA PRO A 276 -19.70 8.54 28.91
C PRO A 276 -19.11 7.39 29.75
N LYS A 277 -18.88 7.64 31.04
CA LYS A 277 -18.52 6.58 32.01
C LYS A 277 -19.68 5.58 32.13
N VAL A 278 -19.50 4.36 31.62
CA VAL A 278 -20.46 3.25 31.78
C VAL A 278 -20.16 2.49 33.10
N PRO A 279 -21.18 2.05 33.87
CA PRO A 279 -20.98 1.47 35.21
C PRO A 279 -20.26 0.11 35.18
N GLN A 280 -19.48 -0.15 36.24
CA GLN A 280 -18.53 -1.25 36.43
C GLN A 280 -19.06 -2.70 36.39
N ASN A 281 -20.29 -2.98 35.93
CA ASN A 281 -20.89 -4.31 36.03
C ASN A 281 -21.38 -4.83 34.68
N TYR A 282 -20.46 -5.31 33.83
CA TYR A 282 -20.75 -6.24 32.72
C TYR A 282 -19.54 -7.19 32.53
N PRO A 283 -19.71 -8.51 32.67
CA PRO A 283 -18.63 -9.46 32.41
C PRO A 283 -18.67 -9.87 30.92
N GLY A 284 -17.80 -9.28 30.09
CA GLY A 284 -17.60 -9.75 28.71
C GLY A 284 -17.09 -8.70 27.72
N SER A 285 -15.76 -8.66 27.57
CA SER A 285 -14.91 -8.20 26.42
C SER A 285 -14.98 -6.74 25.89
N PRO A 286 -13.84 -6.08 25.59
CA PRO A 286 -13.74 -4.70 25.08
C PRO A 286 -13.98 -4.52 23.56
N ALA A 287 -14.47 -5.53 22.85
CA ALA A 287 -14.47 -5.57 21.38
C ALA A 287 -15.32 -4.50 20.67
N SER A 288 -16.26 -3.83 21.35
CA SER A 288 -17.15 -2.86 20.71
C SER A 288 -16.51 -1.49 20.41
N GLU A 289 -15.48 -1.10 21.17
CA GLU A 289 -14.86 0.24 21.02
C GLU A 289 -13.91 0.29 19.81
N VAL A 290 -13.18 -0.80 19.54
CA VAL A 290 -12.25 -0.91 18.40
C VAL A 290 -13.02 -0.92 17.05
N THR A 291 -14.22 -1.51 17.03
CA THR A 291 -15.01 -1.65 15.79
C THR A 291 -15.57 -0.34 15.26
N ASP A 292 -15.89 0.62 16.13
CA ASP A 292 -16.45 1.90 15.69
C ASP A 292 -15.34 2.89 15.25
N ASP A 293 -14.16 2.79 15.86
CA ASP A 293 -12.97 3.54 15.45
C ASP A 293 -12.46 3.13 14.05
N LEU A 294 -12.44 1.83 13.76
CA LEU A 294 -12.04 1.32 12.43
C LEU A 294 -13.06 1.70 11.34
N ARG A 295 -14.36 1.69 11.65
CA ARG A 295 -15.42 2.13 10.73
C ARG A 295 -15.35 3.62 10.45
N GLY A 296 -15.15 4.45 11.48
CA GLY A 296 -14.97 5.89 11.32
C GLY A 296 -13.75 6.22 10.47
N TRP A 297 -12.65 5.47 10.67
CA TRP A 297 -11.44 5.59 9.87
C TRP A 297 -11.67 5.18 8.40
N LEU A 298 -12.22 3.99 8.12
CA LEU A 298 -12.49 3.51 6.75
C LEU A 298 -13.50 4.39 5.99
N ALA A 299 -14.54 4.90 6.67
CA ALA A 299 -15.53 5.81 6.10
C ALA A 299 -14.95 7.21 5.82
N GLY A 300 -13.89 7.60 6.52
CA GLY A 300 -13.07 8.74 6.16
C GLY A 300 -12.39 8.52 4.81
N GLN A 301 -11.68 7.39 4.66
CA GLN A 301 -10.78 7.05 3.53
C GLN A 301 -11.48 7.00 2.16
N THR A 302 -12.82 6.94 2.12
CA THR A 302 -13.64 6.76 0.91
C THR A 302 -14.11 8.08 0.26
N ARG A 303 -13.63 9.26 0.70
CA ARG A 303 -14.09 10.55 0.16
C ARG A 303 -13.18 11.09 -0.96
N SER A 304 -13.81 11.22 -2.13
CA SER A 304 -13.39 11.91 -3.38
C SER A 304 -12.04 11.52 -3.99
N PHE A 305 -12.11 10.87 -5.16
CA PHE A 305 -11.00 10.79 -6.11
C PHE A 305 -10.81 12.16 -6.75
N ASP A 306 -9.82 12.91 -6.25
CA ASP A 306 -9.29 14.08 -6.94
C ASP A 306 -8.00 13.65 -7.65
N PHE A 307 -7.93 13.82 -8.96
CA PHE A 307 -6.83 13.37 -9.80
C PHE A 307 -5.54 14.21 -9.66
N GLY A 308 -5.48 15.14 -8.69
CA GLY A 308 -4.26 15.83 -8.28
C GLY A 308 -3.13 14.87 -7.88
N GLY A 309 -1.92 15.20 -8.33
CA GLY A 309 -0.77 14.31 -8.49
C GLY A 309 -0.19 13.76 -7.20
N LEU A 310 -0.66 12.57 -6.80
CA LEU A 310 -0.05 11.82 -5.73
C LEU A 310 1.12 10.95 -6.23
N VAL A 311 2.32 11.27 -5.76
CA VAL A 311 3.56 10.56 -6.11
C VAL A 311 4.07 9.79 -4.89
N THR A 312 4.55 8.57 -5.09
CA THR A 312 4.98 7.67 -4.00
C THR A 312 6.40 7.24 -4.28
N VAL A 313 7.27 7.11 -3.30
CA VAL A 313 8.50 6.34 -3.50
C VAL A 313 8.64 5.40 -2.32
N MET A 314 9.02 4.17 -2.63
CA MET A 314 9.37 3.18 -1.63
C MET A 314 10.88 3.07 -1.75
N THR A 315 11.61 3.47 -0.72
CA THR A 315 13.02 3.08 -0.60
C THR A 315 13.06 1.99 0.44
N THR A 316 13.24 0.74 0.04
CA THR A 316 13.62 -0.30 0.99
C THR A 316 15.12 -0.12 1.24
N GLU A 317 15.50 0.47 2.37
CA GLU A 317 16.88 0.32 2.83
C GLU A 317 17.05 -1.08 3.41
N GLY A 318 18.23 -1.65 3.10
CA GLY A 318 18.64 -3.01 3.41
C GLY A 318 19.32 -3.15 4.74
#